data_AF-A0A212CAD0-F1
#
_entry.id   AF-A0A212CAD0-F1
#
_cell.length_a   1.000
_cell.length_b   1.000
_cell.length_c   1.000
_cell.angle_alpha   90.00
_cell.angle_beta   90.00
_cell.angle_gamma   90.00
#
_symmetry.space_group_name_H-M   'P 1'
#
loop_
_entity.id
_entity.type
_entity.pdbx_description
1 polymer ?
#
loop_
_entity_poly.entity_id
_entity_poly.type
_entity_poly.pdbx_seq_one_letter_code
_entity_poly.pdbx_strand_id
1 'polypeptide(L)'
;MLRALSTLGARPLGRPPAQFLLLARGRKTRHDPPAKSKIGRVATPPAVDPAEFFVLTERYRQYRQTVRALRQEFVTEVRRKAHEARAGVLAERKALQDAAEHRELMAWNQAENQRLHELRMARLRQEAREQERRQAEEAAREAREAEAWAQLKEQEVLQLQVGRVSRGWGC
;
A
#
# COMPACT_ATOMS: atom_id res chain seq x y z
N MET A 1 21.58 -33.16 -23.79
CA MET A 1 20.65 -33.15 -22.65
C MET A 1 21.08 -32.04 -21.70
N LEU A 2 20.17 -31.11 -21.41
CA LEU A 2 20.37 -29.86 -20.67
C LEU A 2 20.21 -30.06 -19.15
N ARG A 3 20.71 -29.06 -18.39
CA ARG A 3 20.66 -28.83 -16.91
C ARG A 3 21.99 -29.22 -16.22
N ALA A 4 22.69 -28.35 -15.49
CA ALA A 4 22.26 -27.19 -14.72
C ALA A 4 23.37 -26.13 -14.61
N LEU A 5 23.05 -24.89 -14.99
CA LEU A 5 23.76 -23.67 -14.57
C LEU A 5 22.70 -22.69 -14.11
N SER A 6 22.24 -22.80 -12.86
CA SER A 6 21.17 -21.95 -12.35
C SER A 6 21.15 -21.85 -10.82
N THR A 7 22.21 -21.33 -10.18
CA THR A 7 22.07 -20.69 -8.85
C THR A 7 23.16 -19.63 -8.65
N LEU A 8 23.24 -18.63 -9.52
CA LEU A 8 23.73 -17.31 -9.13
C LEU A 8 22.54 -16.59 -8.46
N GLY A 9 22.28 -16.97 -7.20
CA GLY A 9 21.27 -16.35 -6.36
C GLY A 9 21.74 -14.95 -5.95
N ALA A 10 21.01 -13.96 -6.47
CA ALA A 10 21.06 -12.53 -6.18
C ALA A 10 21.60 -12.17 -4.78
N ARG A 11 22.78 -11.53 -4.76
CA ARG A 11 23.23 -10.74 -3.62
C ARG A 11 22.26 -9.55 -3.49
N PRO A 12 21.71 -9.23 -2.31
CA PRO A 12 20.80 -8.10 -2.17
C PRO A 12 21.56 -6.82 -2.56
N LEU A 13 21.04 -6.13 -3.57
CA LEU A 13 21.43 -4.79 -4.03
C LEU A 13 21.02 -3.74 -3.00
N GLY A 14 21.54 -3.88 -1.77
CA GLY A 14 21.19 -3.05 -0.63
C GLY A 14 22.37 -2.74 0.28
N ARG A 15 23.61 -3.02 -0.17
CA ARG A 15 24.77 -2.37 0.46
C ARG A 15 24.82 -0.97 -0.14
N PRO A 16 24.63 0.11 0.64
CA PRO A 16 24.90 1.44 0.11
C PRO A 16 26.32 1.40 -0.47
N PRO A 17 26.57 1.98 -1.67
CA PRO A 17 27.93 2.13 -2.16
C PRO A 17 28.71 2.73 -1.01
N ALA A 18 29.87 2.12 -0.68
CA ALA A 18 30.73 2.59 0.40
C ALA A 18 30.74 4.11 0.30
N GLN A 19 30.13 4.78 1.28
CA GLN A 19 30.01 6.23 1.27
C GLN A 19 31.38 6.71 0.88
N PHE A 20 31.50 7.32 -0.31
CA PHE A 20 32.74 7.93 -0.72
C PHE A 20 33.09 8.81 0.47
N LEU A 21 34.14 8.42 1.20
CA LEU A 21 34.61 9.16 2.35
C LEU A 21 34.82 10.55 1.77
N LEU A 22 33.89 11.46 2.05
CA LEU A 22 34.00 12.85 1.65
C LEU A 22 35.40 13.22 2.06
N LEU A 23 36.27 13.43 1.07
CA LEU A 23 37.66 13.76 1.30
C LEU A 23 37.61 14.96 2.23
N ALA A 24 37.90 14.74 3.51
CA ALA A 24 37.84 15.79 4.49
C ALA A 24 38.84 16.83 3.98
N ARG A 25 38.30 17.94 3.47
CA ARG A 25 39.06 18.94 2.72
C ARG A 25 40.30 19.30 3.54
N GLY A 26 41.49 18.97 3.04
CA GLY A 26 42.76 19.24 3.72
C GLY A 26 43.46 18.04 4.41
N ARG A 27 42.91 16.82 4.38
CA ARG A 27 43.66 15.61 4.78
C ARG A 27 44.32 14.94 3.57
N LYS A 28 45.51 14.36 3.79
CA LYS A 28 46.23 13.59 2.76
C LYS A 28 45.46 12.33 2.37
N THR A 29 45.44 12.03 1.08
CA THR A 29 44.94 10.79 0.50
C THR A 29 46.00 9.69 0.54
N ARG A 30 45.61 8.46 0.17
CA ARG A 30 46.53 7.32 0.07
C ARG A 30 47.60 7.51 -1.01
N HIS A 31 47.31 8.27 -2.06
CA HIS A 31 48.22 8.49 -3.20
C HIS A 31 49.10 9.74 -3.03
N ASP A 32 48.81 10.56 -2.01
CA ASP A 32 49.60 11.76 -1.75
C ASP A 32 50.95 11.39 -1.13
N PRO A 33 52.05 11.97 -1.62
CA PRO A 33 53.35 11.68 -1.05
C PRO A 33 53.48 12.21 0.40
N PRO A 34 54.24 11.51 1.26
CA PRO A 34 54.61 12.04 2.57
C PRO A 34 55.48 13.30 2.39
N ALA A 35 55.46 14.19 3.38
CA ALA A 35 56.32 15.37 3.34
C ALA A 35 57.78 14.94 3.52
N LYS A 36 58.71 15.56 2.78
CA LYS A 36 60.16 15.25 2.86
C LYS A 36 60.69 15.26 4.31
N SER A 37 60.23 16.22 5.13
CA SER A 37 60.57 16.35 6.55
C SER A 37 60.02 15.25 7.47
N LYS A 38 59.11 14.40 6.99
CA LYS A 38 58.47 13.32 7.77
C LYS A 38 58.88 11.92 7.29
N ILE A 39 59.57 11.78 6.17
CA ILE A 39 59.98 10.48 5.59
C ILE A 39 60.86 9.68 6.56
N GLY A 40 61.82 10.34 7.23
CA GLY A 40 62.71 9.70 8.22
C GLY A 40 62.26 9.87 9.67
N ARG A 41 61.10 10.50 9.92
CA ARG A 41 60.66 10.79 11.30
C ARG A 41 59.92 9.60 11.87
N VAL A 42 60.57 8.89 12.78
CA VAL A 42 59.93 7.88 13.64
C VAL A 42 59.41 8.54 14.91
N ALA A 43 58.26 8.06 15.43
CA ALA A 43 57.75 8.55 16.70
C ALA A 43 58.56 7.96 17.85
N THR A 44 59.29 8.81 18.58
CA THR A 44 60.03 8.40 19.78
C THR A 44 59.06 8.23 20.96
N PRO A 45 59.02 7.07 21.62
CA PRO A 45 58.21 6.89 22.82
C PRO A 45 58.62 7.85 23.93
N PRO A 46 57.67 8.37 24.73
CA PRO A 46 57.99 9.18 25.90
C PRO A 46 58.64 8.30 27.00
N ALA A 47 59.38 8.94 27.91
CA ALA A 47 59.85 8.28 29.13
C ALA A 47 58.66 7.89 30.01
N VAL A 48 58.78 6.77 30.72
CA VAL A 48 57.69 6.19 31.55
C VAL A 48 58.22 5.93 32.95
N ASP A 49 57.51 6.42 33.97
CA ASP A 49 57.73 6.03 35.36
C ASP A 49 57.07 4.66 35.62
N PRO A 50 57.83 3.62 36.02
CA PRO A 50 57.28 2.30 36.28
C PRO A 50 56.23 2.28 37.40
N ALA A 51 56.37 3.11 38.43
CA ALA A 51 55.44 3.12 39.56
C ALA A 51 54.07 3.70 39.15
N GLU A 52 54.08 4.86 38.49
CA GLU A 52 52.87 5.47 37.93
C GLU A 52 52.21 4.55 36.89
N PHE A 53 53.00 4.00 35.98
CA PHE A 53 52.48 3.14 34.90
C PHE A 53 51.75 1.91 35.45
N PHE A 54 52.28 1.29 36.51
CA PHE A 54 51.62 0.15 37.17
C PHE A 54 50.27 0.56 37.77
N VAL A 55 50.24 1.66 38.55
CA VAL A 55 49.01 2.15 39.18
C VAL A 55 47.96 2.51 38.12
N LEU A 56 48.36 3.19 37.05
CA LEU A 56 47.46 3.52 35.94
C LEU A 56 46.92 2.25 35.27
N THR A 57 47.78 1.27 35.00
CA THR A 57 47.38 0.01 34.37
C THR A 57 46.29 -0.70 35.18
N GLU A 58 46.47 -0.82 36.50
CA GLU A 58 45.48 -1.45 37.37
C GLU A 58 44.18 -0.63 37.48
N ARG A 59 44.26 0.70 37.57
CA ARG A 59 43.07 1.57 37.56
C ARG A 59 42.29 1.42 36.26
N TYR A 60 42.97 1.38 35.11
CA TYR A 60 42.32 1.17 33.82
C TYR A 60 41.71 -0.22 33.71
N ARG A 61 42.36 -1.25 34.25
CA ARG A 61 41.82 -2.61 34.30
C ARG A 61 40.51 -2.64 35.09
N GLN A 62 40.51 -2.10 36.30
CA GLN A 62 39.33 -2.04 37.17
C GLN A 62 38.22 -1.21 36.53
N TYR A 63 38.53 -0.01 36.03
CA TYR A 63 37.57 0.84 35.34
C TYR A 63 36.92 0.15 34.14
N ARG A 64 37.72 -0.48 33.28
CA ARG A 64 37.21 -1.20 32.10
C ARG A 64 36.36 -2.39 32.48
N GLN A 65 36.69 -3.09 33.57
CA GLN A 65 35.86 -4.17 34.10
C GLN A 65 34.49 -3.65 34.53
N THR A 66 34.43 -2.57 35.32
CA THR A 66 33.18 -1.97 35.77
C THR A 66 32.34 -1.46 34.59
N VAL A 67 32.94 -0.71 33.67
CA VAL A 67 32.22 -0.19 32.50
C VAL A 67 31.74 -1.32 31.57
N ARG A 68 32.48 -2.44 31.49
CA ARG A 68 32.03 -3.61 30.73
C ARG A 68 30.83 -4.28 31.39
N ALA A 69 30.79 -4.35 32.72
CA ALA A 69 29.63 -4.86 33.46
C ALA A 69 28.40 -3.96 33.23
N LEU A 70 28.54 -2.63 33.38
CA LEU A 70 27.48 -1.67 33.09
C LEU A 70 26.97 -1.77 31.66
N ARG A 71 27.87 -1.97 30.68
CA ARG A 71 27.47 -2.21 29.29
C ARG A 71 26.61 -3.46 29.15
N GLN A 72 26.92 -4.54 29.86
CA GLN A 72 26.11 -5.75 29.82
C GLN A 72 24.71 -5.51 30.40
N GLU A 73 24.60 -4.79 31.51
CA GLU A 73 23.31 -4.38 32.07
C GLU A 73 22.47 -3.63 31.04
N PHE A 74 23.03 -2.58 30.41
CA PHE A 74 22.32 -1.83 29.37
C PHE A 74 21.92 -2.71 28.17
N VAL A 75 22.79 -3.63 27.74
CA VAL A 75 22.45 -4.56 26.65
C VAL A 75 21.29 -5.48 27.06
N THR A 76 21.26 -5.96 28.30
CA THR A 76 20.15 -6.79 28.80
C THR A 76 18.86 -6.00 28.88
N GLU A 77 18.89 -4.74 29.33
CA GLU A 77 17.71 -3.87 29.38
C GLU A 77 17.15 -3.60 27.99
N VAL A 78 18.01 -3.28 27.01
CA VAL A 78 17.58 -3.05 25.62
C VAL A 78 16.95 -4.32 25.05
N ARG A 79 17.54 -5.49 25.29
CA ARG A 79 16.98 -6.77 24.86
C ARG A 79 15.64 -7.05 25.53
N ARG A 80 15.52 -6.81 26.83
CA ARG A 80 14.28 -6.97 27.60
C ARG A 80 13.18 -6.08 27.03
N LYS A 81 13.44 -4.78 26.87
CA LYS A 81 12.48 -3.82 26.30
C LYS A 81 12.05 -4.20 24.88
N ALA A 82 12.98 -4.66 24.04
CA ALA A 82 12.67 -5.13 22.69
C ALA A 82 11.79 -6.38 22.69
N HIS A 83 12.01 -7.30 23.64
CA HIS A 83 11.16 -8.48 23.82
C HIS A 83 9.77 -8.10 24.34
N GLU A 84 9.68 -7.26 25.37
CA GLU A 84 8.41 -6.75 25.93
C GLU A 84 7.60 -5.98 24.88
N ALA A 85 8.24 -5.23 23.99
CA ALA A 85 7.53 -4.53 22.92
C ALA A 85 6.95 -5.49 21.87
N ARG A 86 7.59 -6.65 21.63
CA ARG A 86 7.16 -7.63 20.61
C ARG A 86 6.17 -8.66 21.14
N ALA A 87 6.46 -9.20 22.32
CA ALA A 87 5.77 -10.33 22.93
C ALA A 87 5.54 -10.09 24.44
N GLY A 88 5.41 -8.83 24.84
CA GLY A 88 5.00 -8.49 26.19
C GLY A 88 3.52 -8.74 26.37
N VAL A 89 3.14 -9.13 27.59
CA VAL A 89 1.75 -9.41 27.97
C VAL A 89 0.81 -8.26 27.62
N LEU A 90 1.25 -7.00 27.79
CA LEU A 90 0.46 -5.83 27.43
C LEU A 90 0.28 -5.68 25.91
N ALA A 91 1.33 -5.97 25.13
CA ALA A 91 1.27 -5.92 23.68
C ALA A 91 0.32 -6.99 23.14
N GLU A 92 0.39 -8.21 23.67
CA GLU A 92 -0.51 -9.31 23.28
C GLU A 92 -1.96 -9.03 23.69
N ARG A 93 -2.19 -8.56 24.92
CA ARG A 93 -3.55 -8.19 25.37
C ARG A 93 -4.15 -7.10 24.50
N LYS A 94 -3.38 -6.06 24.19
CA LYS A 94 -3.83 -4.99 23.30
C LYS A 94 -4.13 -5.52 21.90
N ALA A 95 -3.25 -6.36 21.33
CA ALA A 95 -3.48 -6.96 20.02
C ALA A 95 -4.78 -7.79 19.98
N LEU A 96 -5.10 -8.52 21.06
CA LEU A 96 -6.36 -9.25 21.18
C LEU A 96 -7.57 -8.33 21.31
N GLN A 97 -7.45 -7.23 22.07
CA GLN A 97 -8.49 -6.21 22.20
C GLN A 97 -8.76 -5.54 20.85
N ASP A 98 -7.72 -5.04 20.19
CA ASP A 98 -7.80 -4.40 18.88
C ASP A 98 -8.43 -5.36 17.83
N ALA A 99 -8.09 -6.65 17.88
CA ALA A 99 -8.69 -7.66 17.00
C ALA A 99 -10.15 -7.94 17.32
N ALA A 100 -10.56 -7.89 18.60
CA ALA A 100 -11.95 -8.05 19.01
C ALA A 100 -12.78 -6.83 18.58
N GLU A 101 -12.31 -5.62 18.86
CA GLU A 101 -12.94 -4.37 18.43
C GLU A 101 -13.11 -4.33 16.91
N HIS A 102 -12.08 -4.74 16.15
CA HIS A 102 -12.17 -4.85 14.70
C HIS A 102 -13.29 -5.80 14.27
N ARG A 103 -13.43 -6.97 14.90
CA ARG A 103 -14.52 -7.92 14.59
C ARG A 103 -15.89 -7.32 14.89
N GLU A 104 -16.03 -6.61 16.00
CA GLU A 104 -17.28 -5.93 16.37
C GLU A 104 -17.65 -4.85 15.35
N LEU A 105 -16.68 -4.03 14.93
CA LEU A 105 -16.89 -3.01 13.89
C LEU A 105 -17.25 -3.64 12.54
N MET A 106 -16.62 -4.75 12.17
CA MET A 106 -16.97 -5.47 10.93
C MET A 106 -18.38 -6.06 11.00
N ALA A 107 -18.78 -6.63 12.14
CA ALA A 107 -20.13 -7.13 12.34
C ALA A 107 -21.17 -6.01 12.26
N TRP A 108 -20.90 -4.86 12.89
CA TRP A 108 -21.75 -3.67 12.80
C TRP A 108 -21.86 -3.16 11.37
N ASN A 109 -20.76 -3.09 10.63
CA ASN A 109 -20.76 -2.67 9.23
C ASN A 109 -21.60 -3.61 8.35
N GLN A 110 -21.50 -4.92 8.57
CA GLN A 110 -22.32 -5.92 7.87
C GLN A 110 -23.80 -5.73 8.16
N ALA A 111 -24.17 -5.51 9.43
CA ALA A 111 -25.55 -5.27 9.82
C ALA A 111 -26.12 -3.99 9.17
N GLU A 112 -25.34 -2.90 9.15
CA GLU A 112 -25.77 -1.66 8.51
C GLU A 112 -25.87 -1.81 6.99
N ASN A 113 -24.95 -2.55 6.36
CA ASN A 113 -25.03 -2.85 4.93
C ASN A 113 -26.26 -3.68 4.58
N GLN A 114 -26.63 -4.65 5.43
CA GLN A 114 -27.86 -5.44 5.26
C GLN A 114 -29.11 -4.54 5.33
N ARG A 115 -29.18 -3.67 6.34
CA ARG A 115 -30.27 -2.69 6.47
C ARG A 115 -30.38 -1.79 5.24
N LEU A 116 -29.27 -1.26 4.74
CA LEU A 116 -29.24 -0.42 3.54
C LEU A 116 -29.61 -1.21 2.28
N HIS A 117 -29.23 -2.48 2.20
CA HIS A 117 -29.60 -3.36 1.09
C HIS A 117 -31.12 -3.56 1.03
N GLU A 118 -31.76 -3.83 2.17
CA GLU A 118 -33.23 -3.96 2.23
C GLU A 118 -33.94 -2.70 1.76
N LEU A 119 -33.47 -1.53 2.21
CA LEU A 119 -34.01 -0.23 1.76
C LEU A 119 -33.80 0.00 0.26
N ARG A 120 -32.66 -0.42 -0.29
CA ARG A 120 -32.39 -0.36 -1.74
C ARG A 120 -33.35 -1.27 -2.49
N MET A 121 -33.57 -2.50 -2.03
CA MET A 121 -34.49 -3.43 -2.67
C MET A 121 -35.93 -2.92 -2.64
N ALA A 122 -36.36 -2.30 -1.53
CA ALA A 122 -37.68 -1.66 -1.45
C ALA A 122 -37.83 -0.53 -2.48
N ARG A 123 -36.81 0.33 -2.62
CA ARG A 123 -36.78 1.41 -3.61
C ARG A 123 -36.84 0.88 -5.04
N LEU A 124 -36.01 -0.10 -5.38
CA LEU A 124 -35.97 -0.70 -6.72
C LEU A 124 -37.32 -1.33 -7.10
N ARG A 125 -38.02 -1.97 -6.16
CA ARG A 125 -39.37 -2.51 -6.40
C ARG A 125 -40.38 -1.41 -6.71
N GLN A 126 -40.25 -0.26 -6.06
CA GLN A 126 -41.11 0.89 -6.35
C GLN A 126 -40.80 1.49 -7.71
N GLU A 127 -39.52 1.69 -8.02
CA GLU A 127 -39.07 2.18 -9.33
C GLU A 127 -39.53 1.27 -10.47
N ALA A 128 -39.47 -0.06 -10.29
CA ALA A 128 -39.95 -1.04 -11.27
C ALA A 128 -41.46 -0.88 -11.54
N ARG A 129 -42.29 -0.72 -10.49
CA ARG A 129 -43.74 -0.49 -10.64
C ARG A 129 -44.03 0.83 -11.36
N GLU A 130 -43.26 1.87 -11.09
CA GLU A 130 -43.39 3.15 -11.78
C GLU A 130 -42.98 3.05 -13.25
N GLN A 131 -41.93 2.28 -13.56
CA GLN A 131 -41.52 2.00 -14.93
C GLN A 131 -42.58 1.20 -15.70
N GLU A 132 -43.16 0.15 -15.10
CA GLU A 132 -44.25 -0.63 -15.71
C GLU A 132 -45.45 0.27 -16.06
N ARG A 133 -45.81 1.21 -15.18
CA ARG A 133 -46.87 2.19 -15.46
C ARG A 133 -46.52 3.08 -16.64
N ARG A 134 -45.30 3.62 -16.68
CA ARG A 134 -44.83 4.46 -17.80
C ARG A 134 -44.83 3.68 -19.12
N GLN A 135 -44.34 2.44 -19.12
CA GLN A 135 -44.36 1.57 -20.29
C GLN A 135 -45.78 1.26 -20.77
N ALA A 136 -46.72 1.02 -19.85
CA ALA A 136 -48.12 0.81 -20.21
C ALA A 136 -48.76 2.07 -20.83
N GLU A 137 -48.43 3.25 -20.30
CA GLU A 137 -48.88 4.54 -20.87
C GLU A 137 -48.27 4.79 -22.25
N GLU A 138 -46.97 4.52 -22.43
CA GLU A 138 -46.27 4.62 -23.70
C GLU A 138 -46.86 3.65 -24.73
N ALA A 139 -47.03 2.38 -24.39
CA ALA A 139 -47.64 1.38 -25.27
C ALA A 139 -49.08 1.75 -25.67
N ALA A 140 -49.86 2.33 -24.74
CA ALA A 140 -51.21 2.82 -25.05
C ALA A 140 -51.19 4.02 -26.00
N ARG A 141 -50.18 4.91 -25.91
CA ARG A 141 -49.99 6.01 -26.87
C ARG A 141 -49.59 5.49 -28.24
N GLU A 142 -48.60 4.61 -28.29
CA GLU A 142 -48.13 3.97 -29.54
C GLU A 142 -49.26 3.22 -30.25
N ALA A 143 -50.11 2.49 -29.51
CA ALA A 143 -51.26 1.80 -30.09
C ALA A 143 -52.25 2.78 -30.75
N ARG A 144 -52.56 3.90 -30.09
CA ARG A 144 -53.45 4.94 -30.66
C ARG A 144 -52.85 5.59 -31.90
N GLU A 145 -51.55 5.88 -31.87
CA GLU A 145 -50.84 6.43 -33.02
C GLU A 145 -50.84 5.43 -34.20
N ALA A 146 -50.60 4.14 -33.92
CA ALA A 146 -50.64 3.07 -34.92
C ALA A 146 -52.04 2.87 -35.50
N GLU A 147 -53.10 2.92 -34.70
CA GLU A 147 -54.50 2.86 -35.16
C GLU A 147 -54.86 4.05 -36.05
N ALA A 148 -54.53 5.27 -35.63
CA ALA A 148 -54.79 6.48 -36.41
C ALA A 148 -54.02 6.43 -37.76
N TRP A 149 -52.79 5.94 -37.73
CA TRP A 149 -51.99 5.74 -38.92
C TRP A 149 -52.63 4.66 -39.82
N ALA A 150 -52.98 3.47 -39.31
CA ALA A 150 -53.66 2.44 -40.10
C ALA A 150 -54.93 2.96 -40.80
N GLN A 151 -55.78 3.72 -40.10
CA GLN A 151 -56.97 4.34 -40.67
C GLN A 151 -56.66 5.34 -41.81
N LEU A 152 -55.63 6.18 -41.64
CA LEU A 152 -55.19 7.09 -42.70
C LEU A 152 -54.74 6.32 -43.95
N LYS A 153 -54.01 5.20 -43.79
CA LYS A 153 -53.60 4.41 -44.97
C LYS A 153 -54.75 3.66 -45.62
N GLU A 154 -55.69 3.15 -44.85
CA GLU A 154 -56.92 2.55 -45.39
C GLU A 154 -57.69 3.55 -46.24
N GLN A 155 -57.84 4.80 -45.77
CA GLN A 155 -58.47 5.87 -46.54
C GLN A 155 -57.70 6.18 -47.83
N GLU A 156 -56.36 6.28 -47.78
CA GLU A 156 -55.54 6.47 -48.98
C GLU A 156 -55.73 5.32 -50.00
N VAL A 157 -55.76 4.05 -49.55
CA VAL A 157 -55.99 2.89 -50.42
C VAL A 157 -57.39 2.93 -51.04
N LEU A 158 -58.43 3.25 -50.26
CA LEU A 158 -59.79 3.40 -50.76
C LEU A 158 -59.90 4.52 -51.79
N GLN A 159 -59.27 5.68 -51.55
CA GLN A 159 -59.20 6.78 -52.52
C GLN A 159 -58.53 6.36 -53.83
N LEU A 160 -57.43 5.59 -53.76
CA LEU A 160 -56.75 5.04 -54.94
C LEU A 160 -57.61 4.02 -55.70
N GLN A 161 -58.44 3.24 -55.00
CA GLN A 161 -59.43 2.32 -55.61
C GLN A 161 -60.54 3.07 -56.34
N VAL A 162 -61.18 4.07 -55.71
CA VAL A 162 -62.24 4.89 -56.34
C VAL A 162 -61.67 5.72 -57.50
N GLY A 163 -60.46 6.26 -57.36
CA GLY A 163 -59.76 6.97 -58.43
C GLY A 163 -59.32 6.07 -59.60
N ARG A 164 -59.20 4.75 -59.40
CA ARG A 164 -59.06 3.77 -60.49
C ARG A 164 -60.39 3.49 -61.19
N VAL A 165 -61.50 3.41 -60.45
CA VAL A 165 -62.84 3.24 -61.04
C VAL A 165 -63.23 4.46 -61.87
N SER A 166 -62.95 5.69 -61.40
CA SER A 166 -63.21 6.91 -62.17
C SER A 166 -62.33 7.07 -63.42
N ARG A 167 -61.14 6.43 -63.48
CA ARG A 167 -60.31 6.38 -64.69
C ARG A 167 -60.74 5.27 -65.67
N GLY A 168 -61.64 4.37 -65.27
CA GLY A 168 -62.20 3.31 -66.11
C GLY A 168 -63.48 3.68 -66.86
N TRP A 169 -64.08 4.85 -66.57
CA TRP A 169 -65.29 5.38 -67.22
C TRP A 169 -65.00 6.69 -67.96
N GLY A 170 -63.86 6.74 -68.65
CA GLY A 170 -63.48 7.80 -69.57
C GLY A 170 -63.19 7.21 -70.95
N CYS A 171 -64.23 6.73 -71.63
CA CYS A 171 -64.28 6.51 -73.07
C CYS A 171 -65.62 7.07 -73.58
#